data_AF-A0A1G1TJP6-F1
#
_entry.id   AF-A0A1G1TJP6-F1
#
_cell.length_a   1.000
_cell.length_b   1.000
_cell.length_c   1.000
_cell.angle_alpha   90.00
_cell.angle_beta   90.00
_cell.angle_gamma   90.00
#
_symmetry.space_group_name_H-M   'P 1'
#
loop_
_entity.id
_entity.type
_entity.pdbx_description
1 polymer ?
#
loop_
_entity_poly.entity_id
_entity_poly.type
_entity_poly.pdbx_seq_one_letter_code
_entity_poly.pdbx_strand_id
1 'polypeptide(L)'
;MLAPASATPAVPIRAAEWAEYGLLMPMLTEAATLAADEQVWVAALGALLNDAAKRAQLGAAARQRANDFTHANTFQRWKKLIDEVLAER
;
A
#
# COMPACT_ATOMS: atom_id res chain seq x y z
N MET A 1 2.75 10.06 -8.16
CA MET A 1 3.43 9.85 -6.86
C MET A 1 2.38 9.41 -5.85
N LEU A 2 2.46 8.19 -5.30
CA LEU A 2 1.41 7.64 -4.43
C LEU A 2 1.56 8.01 -2.93
N ALA A 3 2.54 8.84 -2.57
CA ALA A 3 2.57 9.59 -1.31
C ALA A 3 3.45 10.86 -1.49
N PRO A 4 2.92 12.07 -1.29
CA PRO A 4 3.66 13.32 -1.52
C PRO A 4 4.78 13.61 -0.50
N ALA A 5 4.90 12.81 0.57
CA ALA A 5 5.90 13.02 1.63
C ALA A 5 7.03 11.97 1.68
N SER A 6 6.97 10.91 0.85
CA SER A 6 8.02 9.89 0.81
C SER A 6 9.04 10.20 -0.27
N ALA A 7 10.32 10.35 0.10
CA ALA A 7 11.40 10.35 -0.87
C ALA A 7 11.38 9.04 -1.67
N THR A 8 11.59 9.12 -2.99
CA THR A 8 11.79 7.92 -3.81
C THR A 8 12.95 7.12 -3.21
N PRO A 9 12.77 5.83 -2.91
CA PRO A 9 13.84 5.01 -2.39
C PRO A 9 15.06 5.07 -3.32
N ALA A 10 16.24 5.38 -2.77
CA ALA A 10 17.48 5.44 -3.54
C ALA A 10 17.92 4.05 -4.05
N VAL A 11 17.38 2.99 -3.44
CA VAL A 11 17.67 1.59 -3.79
C VAL A 11 16.36 0.91 -4.17
N PRO A 12 16.31 0.19 -5.31
CA PRO A 12 15.16 -0.62 -5.67
C PRO A 12 14.86 -1.66 -4.60
N ILE A 13 13.58 -1.88 -4.31
CA ILE A 13 13.14 -2.96 -3.43
C ILE A 13 13.47 -4.29 -4.11
N ARG A 14 14.21 -5.16 -3.41
CA ARG A 14 14.64 -6.48 -3.91
C ARG A 14 14.10 -7.65 -3.09
N ALA A 15 13.29 -7.37 -2.07
CA ALA A 15 12.66 -8.37 -1.22
C ALA A 15 11.19 -8.00 -1.00
N ALA A 16 10.37 -9.01 -0.72
CA ALA A 16 8.99 -8.78 -0.30
C ALA A 16 8.98 -8.24 1.14
N GLU A 17 8.29 -7.13 1.35
CA GLU A 17 8.13 -6.52 2.67
C GLU A 17 6.64 -6.40 3.02
N TRP A 18 6.28 -6.79 4.23
CA TRP A 18 4.91 -6.66 4.72
C TRP A 18 4.61 -5.22 5.10
N ALA A 19 3.53 -4.68 4.53
CA ALA A 19 3.00 -3.37 4.88
C ALA A 19 1.65 -3.52 5.59
N GLU A 20 1.19 -2.43 6.24
CA GLU A 20 -0.07 -2.38 6.98
C GLU A 20 -1.28 -2.86 6.15
N TYR A 21 -1.27 -2.58 4.84
CA TYR A 21 -2.39 -2.87 3.94
C TYR A 21 -2.04 -3.82 2.78
N GLY A 22 -0.87 -4.46 2.80
CA GLY A 22 -0.44 -5.30 1.68
C GLY A 22 1.02 -5.73 1.76
N LEU A 23 1.63 -5.90 0.58
CA LEU A 23 3.06 -6.17 0.44
C LEU A 23 3.70 -5.15 -0.49
N LEU A 24 4.91 -4.75 -0.17
CA LEU A 24 5.82 -4.08 -1.10
C LEU A 24 6.64 -5.15 -1.81
N MET A 25 6.73 -5.02 -3.14
CA MET A 25 7.34 -6.02 -4.01
C MET A 25 8.32 -5.37 -4.98
N PRO A 26 9.35 -6.09 -5.45
CA PRO A 26 10.21 -5.62 -6.52
C PRO A 26 9.43 -5.32 -7.80
N MET A 27 9.84 -4.26 -8.51
CA MET A 27 9.31 -3.94 -9.83
C MET A 27 9.91 -4.88 -10.89
N LEU A 28 9.05 -5.46 -11.73
CA LEU A 28 9.45 -6.39 -12.80
C LEU A 28 9.82 -5.63 -14.09
N THR A 29 10.71 -4.66 -13.99
CA THR A 29 11.04 -3.74 -15.11
C THR A 29 12.46 -3.90 -15.63
N GLU A 30 13.37 -4.44 -14.83
CA GLU A 30 14.80 -4.53 -15.16
C GLU A 30 15.15 -5.94 -15.66
N ALA A 31 15.54 -6.06 -16.94
CA ALA A 31 15.85 -7.36 -17.55
C ALA A 31 16.97 -8.12 -16.81
N ALA A 32 17.94 -7.39 -16.25
CA ALA A 32 19.06 -7.97 -15.51
C ALA A 32 18.65 -8.66 -14.19
N THR A 33 17.54 -8.24 -13.58
CA THR A 33 17.07 -8.76 -12.28
C THR A 33 15.74 -9.50 -12.35
N LEU A 34 15.08 -9.49 -13.51
CA LEU A 34 13.73 -10.00 -13.71
C LEU A 34 13.51 -11.39 -13.11
N ALA A 35 14.38 -12.36 -13.42
CA ALA A 35 14.22 -13.72 -12.92
C ALA A 35 14.32 -13.83 -11.38
N ALA A 36 15.19 -13.03 -10.76
CA ALA A 36 15.32 -12.99 -9.30
C ALA A 36 14.12 -12.30 -8.66
N ASP A 37 13.65 -11.20 -9.25
CA ASP A 37 12.48 -10.46 -8.79
C ASP A 37 11.21 -11.33 -8.91
N GLU A 38 11.03 -12.08 -10.00
CA GLU A 38 9.94 -13.04 -10.20
C GLU A 38 9.93 -14.14 -9.12
N GLN A 39 11.10 -14.64 -8.72
CA GLN A 39 11.19 -15.62 -7.64
C GLN A 39 10.71 -15.04 -6.30
N VAL A 40 11.02 -13.77 -6.02
CA VAL A 40 10.50 -13.07 -4.83
C VAL A 40 8.97 -12.97 -4.89
N TRP A 41 8.40 -12.69 -6.07
CA TRP A 41 6.96 -12.71 -6.29
C TRP A 41 6.32 -14.06 -6.03
N VAL A 42 6.85 -15.12 -6.64
CA VAL A 42 6.32 -16.48 -6.46
C VAL A 42 6.39 -16.90 -4.99
N ALA A 43 7.51 -16.66 -4.32
CA ALA A 43 7.68 -17.00 -2.91
C ALA A 43 6.69 -16.25 -2.00
N ALA A 44 6.56 -14.93 -2.19
CA ALA A 44 5.67 -14.10 -1.37
C ALA A 44 4.20 -14.46 -1.57
N LEU A 45 3.77 -14.67 -2.82
CA LEU A 45 2.41 -15.09 -3.13
C LEU A 45 2.13 -16.49 -2.59
N GLY A 46 3.07 -17.42 -2.74
CA GLY A 46 2.97 -18.77 -2.17
C GLY A 46 2.81 -18.74 -0.65
N ALA A 47 3.61 -17.94 0.05
CA ALA A 47 3.50 -17.76 1.49
C ALA A 47 2.14 -17.17 1.90
N LEU A 48 1.68 -16.11 1.22
CA LEU A 48 0.39 -15.47 1.51
C LEU A 48 -0.80 -16.42 1.26
N LEU A 49 -0.79 -17.14 0.14
CA LEU A 49 -1.86 -18.06 -0.22
C LEU A 49 -1.93 -19.29 0.69
N ASN A 50 -0.84 -19.63 1.37
CA ASN A 50 -0.82 -20.69 2.38
C ASN A 50 -1.16 -20.20 3.80
N ASP A 51 -1.16 -18.89 4.07
CA ASP A 51 -1.49 -18.34 5.39
C ASP A 51 -2.89 -17.70 5.44
N ALA A 52 -3.88 -18.46 5.93
CA ALA A 52 -5.27 -18.01 6.01
C ALA A 52 -5.47 -16.83 6.97
N ALA A 53 -4.73 -16.81 8.09
CA ALA A 53 -4.84 -15.75 9.08
C ALA A 53 -4.32 -14.43 8.49
N LYS A 54 -3.18 -14.47 7.80
CA LYS A 54 -2.60 -13.30 7.14
C LYS A 54 -3.50 -12.77 6.04
N ARG A 55 -4.13 -13.64 5.25
CA ARG A 55 -5.13 -13.21 4.24
C ARG A 55 -6.32 -12.52 4.87
N ALA A 56 -6.86 -13.05 5.97
CA ALA A 56 -7.98 -12.43 6.67
C ALA A 56 -7.59 -11.06 7.24
N GLN A 57 -6.42 -10.96 7.87
CA GLN A 57 -5.88 -9.70 8.39
C GLN A 57 -5.75 -8.64 7.28
N LEU A 58 -5.05 -8.98 6.19
CA LEU A 58 -4.84 -8.05 5.07
C LEU A 58 -6.14 -7.69 4.36
N GLY A 59 -7.07 -8.63 4.23
CA GLY A 59 -8.41 -8.36 3.67
C GLY A 59 -9.24 -7.42 4.55
N ALA A 60 -9.13 -7.51 5.87
CA ALA A 60 -9.75 -6.55 6.79
C ALA A 60 -9.12 -5.15 6.67
N ALA A 61 -7.78 -5.07 6.71
CA ALA A 61 -7.05 -3.82 6.57
C ALA A 61 -7.33 -3.13 5.23
N ALA A 62 -7.31 -3.88 4.11
CA ALA A 62 -7.60 -3.35 2.78
C ALA A 62 -9.03 -2.80 2.67
N ARG A 63 -10.02 -3.47 3.28
CA ARG A 63 -11.40 -2.96 3.35
C ARG A 63 -11.51 -1.67 4.15
N GLN A 64 -10.85 -1.61 5.30
CA GLN A 64 -10.80 -0.39 6.11
C GLN A 64 -10.19 0.78 5.31
N ARG A 65 -9.06 0.55 4.65
CA ARG A 65 -8.41 1.55 3.81
C ARG A 65 -9.31 1.99 2.65
N ALA A 66 -9.99 1.06 1.98
CA ALA A 66 -10.92 1.41 0.91
C ALA A 66 -12.07 2.30 1.42
N ASN A 67 -12.56 2.05 2.64
CA ASN A 67 -13.59 2.89 3.26
C ASN A 67 -13.11 4.32 3.51
N ASP A 68 -11.84 4.54 3.84
CA ASP A 68 -11.27 5.87 3.99
C ASP A 68 -11.32 6.71 2.70
N PHE A 69 -11.30 6.05 1.53
CA PHE A 69 -11.40 6.70 0.22
C PHE A 69 -12.84 6.74 -0.33
N THR A 70 -13.85 6.41 0.48
CA THR A 70 -15.26 6.58 0.05
C THR A 70 -15.59 8.05 -0.15
N HIS A 71 -16.56 8.33 -1.03
CA HIS A 71 -17.04 9.69 -1.27
C HIS A 71 -17.51 10.35 0.04
N ALA A 72 -18.25 9.61 0.87
CA ALA A 72 -18.74 10.11 2.16
C ALA A 72 -17.58 10.53 3.09
N ASN A 73 -16.60 9.65 3.31
CA ASN A 73 -15.49 9.94 4.22
C ASN A 73 -14.56 11.02 3.66
N THR A 74 -14.32 11.01 2.34
CA THR A 74 -13.55 12.04 1.65
C THR A 74 -14.23 13.40 1.84
N PHE A 75 -15.53 13.51 1.56
CA PHE A 75 -16.29 14.75 1.74
C PHE A 75 -16.25 15.27 3.17
N GLN A 76 -16.40 14.40 4.18
CA GLN A 76 -16.30 14.82 5.59
C GLN A 76 -14.91 15.37 5.93
N ARG A 77 -13.84 14.76 5.41
CA ARG A 77 -12.46 15.26 5.58
C ARG A 77 -12.28 16.64 4.94
N TRP A 78 -12.80 16.85 3.74
CA TRP A 78 -12.79 18.15 3.06
C TRP A 78 -13.58 19.21 3.82
N LYS A 79 -14.80 18.87 4.27
CA LYS A 79 -15.62 19.78 5.06
C LYS A 79 -14.89 20.23 6.32
N LYS A 80 -14.32 19.29 7.07
CA LYS A 80 -13.54 19.60 8.27
C LYS A 80 -12.39 20.57 7.98
N LEU A 81 -11.63 20.34 6.91
CA LEU A 81 -10.54 21.22 6.50
C LEU A 81 -11.04 22.65 6.15
N ILE A 82 -12.17 22.74 5.45
CA ILE A 82 -12.79 24.03 5.12
C ILE A 82 -13.24 24.76 6.39
N ASP A 83 -13.89 24.04 7.30
CA ASP A 83 -14.37 24.60 8.58
C ASP A 83 -13.18 25.09 9.44
N GLU A 84 -12.06 24.34 9.48
CA GLU A 84 -10.82 24.75 10.17
C GLU A 84 -10.26 26.06 9.61
N VAL A 85 -10.12 26.17 8.28
CA VAL A 85 -9.60 27.39 7.63
C VAL A 85 -10.53 28.59 7.82
N LEU A 86 -11.85 28.37 7.87
CA LEU A 86 -12.82 29.44 8.11
C LEU A 86 -12.88 29.88 9.58
N ALA A 87 -12.58 28.98 10.53
CA ALA A 87 -12.57 29.30 11.96
C ALA A 87 -11.28 30.04 12.41
N GLU A 88 -10.20 29.96 11.64
CA GLU A 88 -8.95 30.70 11.87
C GLU A 88 -8.97 32.14 11.32
N ARG A 89 -10.11 32.59 10.75
CA ARG A 89 -10.34 33.96 10.27
C ARG A 89 -11.29 34.73 11.17
#